data_AF-A0A2V8YM74-F1
#
_entry.id   AF-A0A2V8YM74-F1
#
_cell.length_a   1.000
_cell.length_b   1.000
_cell.length_c   1.000
_cell.angle_alpha   90.00
_cell.angle_beta   90.00
_cell.angle_gamma   90.00
#
_symmetry.space_group_name_H-M   'P 1'
#
loop_
_entity.id
_entity.type
_entity.pdbx_description
1 polymer ?
#
loop_
_entity_poly.entity_id
_entity_poly.type
_entity_poly.pdbx_seq_one_letter_code
_entity_poly.pdbx_strand_id
1 'polypeptide(L)'
;MTYVLVVLVAALAVVVFLFMRSLGVYHNFRGDRIIACPENHQPAAVPVAEGKAALADTVRTPHVQLSACSRWPEMAHCGQECLSQIQQSPRECLVSTIVNQWYQGKKCAYCHKPFGEIHWHDHPPALVNEDRQTLQWNEFPLENLQQTLATHWPVCWNCHIAETFRRPHPEQVTDRPPQ
;
A
#
# COMPACT_ATOMS: atom_id res chain seq x y z
N MET A 1 -19.91 46.84 1.67
CA MET A 1 -18.60 46.14 1.73
C MET A 1 -18.58 44.97 2.71
N THR A 2 -19.08 45.14 3.94
CA THR A 2 -19.09 44.08 4.97
C THR A 2 -19.81 42.80 4.53
N TYR A 3 -20.97 42.90 3.88
CA TYR A 3 -21.72 41.74 3.37
C TYR A 3 -20.96 40.94 2.30
N VAL A 4 -20.27 41.63 1.38
CA VAL A 4 -19.47 40.96 0.34
C VAL A 4 -18.31 40.19 0.97
N LEU A 5 -17.67 40.77 1.99
CA LEU A 5 -16.58 40.15 2.74
C LEU A 5 -17.05 38.91 3.51
N VAL A 6 -18.22 38.98 4.15
CA VAL A 6 -18.82 37.83 4.85
C VAL A 6 -19.16 36.69 3.88
N VAL A 7 -19.72 37.01 2.71
CA VAL A 7 -20.05 36.00 1.69
C VAL A 7 -18.78 35.33 1.14
N LEU A 8 -17.71 36.09 0.87
CA LEU A 8 -16.44 35.54 0.40
C LEU A 8 -15.78 34.62 1.43
N VAL A 9 -15.79 35.01 2.71
CA VAL A 9 -15.24 34.18 3.79
C VAL A 9 -16.05 32.90 3.96
N ALA A 10 -17.38 32.98 3.89
CA ALA A 10 -18.25 31.80 3.97
C ALA A 10 -18.01 30.85 2.78
N ALA A 11 -17.89 31.40 1.55
CA ALA A 11 -17.59 30.61 0.36
C ALA A 11 -16.21 29.92 0.47
N LEU A 12 -15.18 30.64 0.92
CA LEU A 12 -13.85 30.08 1.14
C LEU A 12 -13.88 28.94 2.17
N ALA A 13 -14.59 29.13 3.28
CA ALA A 13 -14.72 28.11 4.32
C ALA A 13 -15.37 26.82 3.79
N VAL A 14 -16.40 26.94 2.96
CA VAL A 14 -17.04 25.79 2.30
C VAL A 14 -16.06 25.08 1.36
N VAL A 15 -15.32 25.83 0.54
CA VAL A 15 -14.30 25.25 -0.38
C VAL A 15 -13.23 24.49 0.39
N VAL A 16 -12.68 25.09 1.46
CA VAL A 16 -11.65 24.46 2.28
C VAL A 16 -12.19 23.21 2.98
N PHE A 17 -13.43 23.25 3.48
CA PHE A 17 -14.07 22.09 4.11
C PHE A 17 -14.26 20.93 3.12
N LEU A 18 -14.76 21.21 1.91
CA LEU A 18 -14.92 20.20 0.86
C LEU A 18 -13.57 19.62 0.44
N PHE A 19 -12.54 20.47 0.32
CA PHE A 19 -11.18 20.04 0.00
C PHE A 19 -10.59 19.10 1.06
N MET A 20 -10.69 19.45 2.34
CA MET A 20 -10.22 18.58 3.43
C MET A 20 -10.96 17.24 3.47
N ARG A 21 -12.28 17.25 3.24
CA ARG A 21 -13.08 16.01 3.16
C ARG A 21 -12.63 15.14 1.99
N SER A 22 -12.42 15.74 0.82
CA SER A 22 -11.93 15.04 -0.38
C SER A 22 -10.53 14.45 -0.15
N LEU A 23 -9.63 15.19 0.49
CA LEU A 23 -8.30 14.70 0.85
C LEU A 23 -8.36 13.52 1.84
N GLY A 24 -9.24 13.59 2.84
CA GLY A 24 -9.43 12.49 3.80
C GLY A 24 -9.98 11.22 3.14
N VAL A 25 -10.94 11.37 2.22
CA VAL A 25 -11.45 10.26 1.40
C VAL A 25 -10.32 9.70 0.53
N TYR A 26 -9.62 10.56 -0.22
CA TYR A 26 -8.49 10.16 -1.06
C TYR A 26 -7.42 9.39 -0.26
N HIS A 27 -6.98 9.93 0.89
CA HIS A 27 -5.98 9.29 1.73
C HIS A 27 -6.47 7.96 2.34
N ASN A 28 -7.78 7.82 2.59
CA ASN A 28 -8.34 6.57 3.10
C ASN A 28 -8.49 5.52 1.99
N PHE A 29 -8.70 5.88 0.72
CA PHE A 29 -8.95 4.93 -0.37
C PHE A 29 -7.75 4.69 -1.30
N ARG A 30 -6.69 5.51 -1.20
CA ARG A 30 -5.45 5.34 -1.96
C ARG A 30 -4.63 4.14 -1.46
N GLY A 31 -4.05 3.41 -2.41
CA GLY A 31 -3.10 2.31 -2.15
C GLY A 31 -3.71 0.92 -2.33
N ASP A 32 -2.83 -0.06 -2.53
CA ASP A 32 -3.24 -1.43 -2.77
C ASP A 32 -3.74 -2.11 -1.50
N ARG A 33 -4.72 -3.00 -1.66
CA ARG A 33 -5.40 -3.69 -0.56
C ARG A 33 -5.39 -5.19 -0.76
N ILE A 34 -5.23 -5.91 0.34
CA ILE A 34 -5.46 -7.36 0.38
C ILE A 34 -6.74 -7.62 1.15
N ILE A 35 -7.63 -8.38 0.51
CA ILE A 35 -8.92 -8.79 1.05
C ILE A 35 -9.09 -10.30 0.90
N ALA A 36 -9.96 -10.89 1.71
CA ALA A 36 -10.40 -12.26 1.49
C ALA A 36 -11.55 -12.26 0.48
N CYS A 37 -11.39 -12.93 -0.66
CA CYS A 37 -12.47 -13.07 -1.62
C CYS A 37 -13.63 -13.87 -0.98
N PRO A 38 -14.88 -13.35 -0.99
CA PRO A 38 -16.00 -14.03 -0.35
C PRO A 38 -16.39 -15.35 -1.04
N GLU A 39 -16.07 -15.50 -2.33
CA GLU A 39 -16.46 -16.68 -3.10
C GLU A 39 -15.56 -17.90 -2.83
N ASN A 40 -14.25 -17.69 -2.65
CA ASN A 40 -13.27 -18.79 -2.49
C ASN A 40 -12.37 -18.67 -1.27
N HIS A 41 -12.55 -17.62 -0.45
CA HIS A 41 -11.76 -17.30 0.74
C HIS A 41 -10.26 -17.12 0.50
N GLN A 42 -9.83 -16.97 -0.76
CA GLN A 42 -8.42 -16.74 -1.08
C GLN A 42 -8.07 -15.25 -0.98
N PRO A 43 -6.83 -14.90 -0.63
CA PRO A 43 -6.36 -13.53 -0.68
C PRO A 43 -6.47 -12.99 -2.12
N ALA A 44 -7.04 -11.80 -2.27
CA ALA A 44 -7.12 -11.09 -3.53
C ALA A 44 -6.54 -9.68 -3.37
N ALA A 45 -5.68 -9.29 -4.29
CA ALA A 45 -5.17 -7.94 -4.39
C ALA A 45 -6.15 -7.10 -5.20
N VAL A 46 -6.62 -6.01 -4.60
CA VAL A 46 -7.62 -5.14 -5.21
C VAL A 46 -7.20 -3.67 -5.10
N PRO A 47 -6.80 -3.02 -6.22
CA PRO A 47 -6.75 -1.58 -6.27
C PRO A 47 -8.18 -1.02 -6.35
N VAL A 48 -8.51 -0.13 -5.44
CA VAL A 48 -9.79 0.58 -5.45
C VAL A 48 -9.69 1.67 -6.53
N ALA A 49 -10.63 1.68 -7.48
CA ALA A 49 -10.63 2.71 -8.52
C ALA A 49 -10.88 4.08 -7.87
N GLU A 50 -9.97 5.04 -8.07
CA GLU A 50 -10.18 6.45 -7.74
C GLU A 50 -11.25 7.14 -8.62
N GLY A 51 -12.02 6.37 -9.39
CA GLY A 51 -12.97 6.89 -10.37
C GLY A 51 -14.32 7.28 -9.74
N LYS A 52 -14.48 8.56 -9.43
CA LYS A 52 -15.77 9.27 -9.18
C LYS A 52 -16.44 9.15 -7.80
N ALA A 53 -15.73 8.74 -6.75
CA ALA A 53 -16.26 8.82 -5.38
C ALA A 53 -16.46 10.26 -4.85
N ALA A 54 -15.94 11.28 -5.55
CA ALA A 54 -15.96 12.67 -5.08
C ALA A 54 -17.11 13.54 -5.61
N LEU A 55 -17.96 13.05 -6.53
CA LEU A 55 -19.03 13.88 -7.13
C LEU A 55 -20.43 13.25 -7.13
N ALA A 56 -20.62 12.06 -6.56
CA ALA A 56 -21.95 11.47 -6.43
C ALA A 56 -22.34 11.30 -4.95
N ASP A 57 -23.42 12.02 -4.62
CA ASP A 57 -24.26 11.94 -3.44
C ASP A 57 -23.74 12.47 -2.10
N THR A 58 -24.17 13.70 -1.85
CA THR A 58 -24.21 14.40 -0.56
C THR A 58 -24.98 13.70 0.56
N VAL A 59 -25.54 12.48 0.40
CA VAL A 59 -26.34 11.87 1.49
C VAL A 59 -26.17 10.36 1.74
N ARG A 60 -25.83 9.47 0.80
CA ARG A 60 -25.72 8.02 1.14
C ARG A 60 -24.68 7.30 0.28
N THR A 61 -23.64 6.81 0.94
CA THR A 61 -22.63 5.83 0.47
C THR A 61 -21.85 6.18 -0.80
N PRO A 62 -20.55 6.53 -0.72
CA PRO A 62 -19.74 6.66 -1.92
C PRO A 62 -19.76 5.32 -2.68
N HIS A 63 -20.12 5.34 -3.96
CA HIS A 63 -20.04 4.18 -4.85
C HIS A 63 -18.57 3.87 -5.14
N VAL A 64 -17.96 3.14 -4.23
CA VAL A 64 -16.61 2.58 -4.39
C VAL A 64 -16.72 1.36 -5.30
N GLN A 65 -15.92 1.31 -6.36
CA GLN A 65 -15.80 0.16 -7.26
C GLN A 65 -14.35 -0.27 -7.35
N LEU A 66 -14.13 -1.57 -7.58
CA LEU A 66 -12.79 -2.09 -7.84
C LEU A 66 -12.33 -1.70 -9.25
N SER A 67 -11.08 -1.22 -9.39
CA SER A 67 -10.48 -0.96 -10.71
C SER A 67 -9.93 -2.20 -11.36
N ALA A 68 -9.40 -3.11 -10.53
CA ALA A 68 -8.89 -4.41 -10.93
C ALA A 68 -9.03 -5.38 -9.75
N CYS A 69 -8.91 -6.67 -10.06
CA CYS A 69 -8.85 -7.74 -9.09
C CYS A 69 -7.90 -8.81 -9.63
N SER A 70 -6.98 -9.32 -8.80
CA SER A 70 -6.06 -10.39 -9.21
C SER A 70 -6.75 -11.71 -9.56
N ARG A 71 -8.05 -11.85 -9.26
CA ARG A 71 -8.88 -13.01 -9.62
C ARG A 71 -9.64 -12.85 -10.93
N TRP A 72 -9.54 -11.69 -11.59
CA TRP A 72 -10.06 -11.52 -12.94
C TRP A 72 -9.00 -11.99 -13.96
N PRO A 73 -9.40 -12.73 -15.01
CA PRO A 73 -10.76 -12.91 -15.55
C PRO A 73 -11.54 -14.14 -15.04
N GLU A 74 -10.92 -15.05 -14.28
CA GLU A 74 -11.55 -16.29 -13.83
C GLU A 74 -12.84 -16.05 -13.00
N MET A 75 -12.89 -14.93 -12.27
CA MET A 75 -14.06 -14.46 -11.52
C MET A 75 -14.67 -13.16 -12.08
N ALA A 76 -14.73 -13.01 -13.41
CA ALA A 76 -15.18 -11.78 -14.08
C ALA A 76 -16.62 -11.33 -13.75
N HIS A 77 -17.47 -12.23 -13.23
CA HIS A 77 -18.86 -11.95 -12.87
C HIS A 77 -19.09 -11.74 -11.35
N CYS A 78 -18.03 -11.46 -10.58
CA CYS A 78 -18.17 -11.30 -9.13
C CYS A 78 -18.95 -10.02 -8.76
N GLY A 79 -19.79 -10.10 -7.73
CA GLY A 79 -20.64 -9.00 -7.26
C GLY A 79 -19.92 -7.92 -6.45
N GLN A 80 -18.58 -7.97 -6.36
CA GLN A 80 -17.73 -7.06 -5.56
C GLN A 80 -18.15 -6.95 -4.08
N GLU A 81 -18.77 -8.00 -3.51
CA GLU A 81 -19.22 -8.02 -2.10
C GLU A 81 -18.08 -7.79 -1.09
N CYS A 82 -16.84 -8.06 -1.50
CA CYS A 82 -15.64 -7.79 -0.72
C CYS A 82 -15.39 -6.30 -0.43
N LEU A 83 -16.04 -5.37 -1.15
CA LEU A 83 -16.00 -3.93 -0.85
C LEU A 83 -16.50 -3.63 0.57
N SER A 84 -17.40 -4.45 1.11
CA SER A 84 -17.86 -4.33 2.50
C SER A 84 -16.72 -4.45 3.52
N GLN A 85 -15.72 -5.30 3.27
CA GLN A 85 -14.53 -5.44 4.13
C GLN A 85 -13.69 -4.15 4.11
N ILE A 86 -13.57 -3.52 2.94
CA ILE A 86 -12.86 -2.24 2.78
C ILE A 86 -13.60 -1.11 3.52
N GLN A 87 -14.94 -1.12 3.51
CA GLN A 87 -15.74 -0.13 4.22
C GLN A 87 -15.66 -0.30 5.74
N GLN A 88 -15.59 -1.54 6.23
CA GLN A 88 -15.50 -1.85 7.67
C GLN A 88 -14.10 -1.54 8.23
N SER A 89 -13.05 -1.98 7.54
CA SER A 89 -11.66 -1.78 7.96
C SER A 89 -10.79 -1.13 6.86
N PRO A 90 -11.01 0.16 6.55
CA PRO A 90 -10.29 0.84 5.47
C PRO A 90 -8.79 0.93 5.65
N ARG A 91 -8.25 0.83 6.86
CA ARG A 91 -6.79 0.93 7.08
C ARG A 91 -6.11 -0.42 7.26
N GLU A 92 -6.80 -1.41 7.82
CA GLU A 92 -6.19 -2.71 8.14
C GLU A 92 -5.95 -3.55 6.89
N CYS A 93 -6.80 -3.41 5.86
CA CYS A 93 -6.62 -4.11 4.59
C CYS A 93 -5.55 -3.48 3.68
N LEU A 94 -4.98 -2.32 4.04
CA LEU A 94 -3.93 -1.67 3.23
C LEU A 94 -2.65 -2.49 3.30
N VAL A 95 -2.05 -2.75 2.13
CA VAL A 95 -0.73 -3.40 2.04
C VAL A 95 0.29 -2.68 2.92
N SER A 96 0.24 -1.35 2.94
CA SER A 96 1.16 -0.55 3.74
C SER A 96 1.05 -0.79 5.24
N THR A 97 -0.17 -0.90 5.76
CA THR A 97 -0.41 -1.23 7.17
C THR A 97 0.09 -2.63 7.50
N ILE A 98 -0.25 -3.62 6.67
CA ILE A 98 0.14 -5.03 6.86
C ILE A 98 1.66 -5.18 6.89
N VAL A 99 2.34 -4.60 5.91
CA VAL A 99 3.80 -4.66 5.81
C VAL A 99 4.45 -3.87 6.95
N ASN A 100 3.99 -2.66 7.26
CA ASN A 100 4.52 -1.89 8.39
C ASN A 100 4.45 -2.68 9.70
N GLN A 101 3.30 -3.32 9.97
CA GLN A 101 3.13 -4.17 11.14
C GLN A 101 4.07 -5.38 11.12
N TRP A 102 4.24 -6.02 9.97
CA TRP A 102 5.19 -7.13 9.84
C TRP A 102 6.64 -6.68 10.10
N TYR A 103 7.05 -5.47 9.72
CA TYR A 103 8.39 -4.95 10.00
C TYR A 103 8.63 -4.63 11.49
N GLN A 104 7.58 -4.43 12.30
CA GLN A 104 7.72 -4.01 13.69
C GLN A 104 8.56 -5.01 14.51
N GLY A 105 9.55 -4.49 15.23
CA GLY A 105 10.44 -5.29 16.08
C GLY A 105 11.43 -6.18 15.33
N LYS A 106 11.41 -6.21 13.99
CA LYS A 106 12.36 -6.98 13.19
C LYS A 106 13.65 -6.18 12.93
N LYS A 107 14.66 -6.88 12.42
CA LYS A 107 15.96 -6.32 12.03
C LYS A 107 16.29 -6.74 10.61
N CYS A 108 17.03 -5.90 9.89
CA CYS A 108 17.47 -6.19 8.53
C CYS A 108 18.32 -7.47 8.49
N ALA A 109 18.01 -8.37 7.56
CA ALA A 109 18.72 -9.65 7.39
C ALA A 109 20.22 -9.49 7.11
N TYR A 110 20.62 -8.37 6.49
CA TYR A 110 22.01 -8.09 6.15
C TYR A 110 22.73 -7.25 7.20
N CYS A 111 22.27 -6.02 7.45
CA CYS A 111 22.98 -5.11 8.35
C CYS A 111 22.58 -5.23 9.82
N HIS A 112 21.58 -6.06 10.14
CA HIS A 112 21.09 -6.32 11.50
C HIS A 112 20.59 -5.08 12.26
N LYS A 113 20.47 -3.92 11.58
CA LYS A 113 19.90 -2.70 12.17
C LYS A 113 18.39 -2.86 12.34
N PRO A 114 17.81 -2.34 13.43
CA PRO A 114 16.35 -2.26 13.57
C PRO A 114 15.77 -1.31 12.53
N PHE A 115 14.51 -1.55 12.16
CA PHE A 115 13.79 -0.66 11.27
C PHE A 115 13.18 0.52 12.05
N GLY A 116 13.30 1.72 11.46
CA GLY A 116 12.56 2.89 11.89
C GLY A 116 11.24 3.01 11.14
N GLU A 117 10.80 4.24 10.88
CA GLU A 117 9.65 4.49 10.00
C GLU A 117 9.95 4.00 8.57
N ILE A 118 8.99 3.30 7.96
CA ILE A 118 9.12 2.79 6.59
C ILE A 118 8.65 3.87 5.61
N HIS A 119 9.56 4.31 4.75
CA HIS A 119 9.28 5.36 3.75
C HIS A 119 8.89 4.74 2.40
N TRP A 120 7.59 4.57 2.17
CA TRP A 120 7.03 3.86 1.02
C TRP A 120 7.35 4.46 -0.36
N HIS A 121 7.63 5.77 -0.44
CA HIS A 121 7.84 6.47 -1.72
C HIS A 121 9.31 6.49 -2.16
N ASP A 122 10.22 6.85 -1.25
CA ASP A 122 11.63 7.05 -1.59
C ASP A 122 12.50 5.84 -1.25
N HIS A 123 12.09 5.05 -0.26
CA HIS A 123 12.84 3.90 0.26
C HIS A 123 11.89 2.73 0.53
N PRO A 124 11.22 2.22 -0.53
CA PRO A 124 10.20 1.18 -0.36
C PRO A 124 10.77 -0.05 0.36
N PRO A 125 9.94 -0.71 1.18
CA PRO A 125 10.37 -1.90 1.91
C PRO A 125 10.75 -3.04 0.95
N ALA A 126 11.79 -3.77 1.31
CA ALA A 126 12.34 -4.87 0.51
C ALA A 126 12.50 -6.13 1.34
N LEU A 127 12.35 -7.28 0.71
CA LEU A 127 12.46 -8.58 1.32
C LEU A 127 13.58 -9.36 0.66
N VAL A 128 14.06 -10.41 1.32
CA VAL A 128 14.99 -11.37 0.73
C VAL A 128 14.45 -12.78 0.87
N ASN A 129 14.55 -13.54 -0.22
CA ASN A 129 14.17 -14.95 -0.25
C ASN A 129 15.33 -15.87 0.18
N GLU A 130 15.08 -17.17 0.23
CA GLU A 130 16.10 -18.17 0.55
C GLU A 130 17.28 -18.17 -0.43
N ASP A 131 17.03 -17.84 -1.71
CA ASP A 131 18.04 -17.73 -2.77
C ASP A 131 18.88 -16.44 -2.72
N ARG A 132 18.72 -15.64 -1.65
CA ARG A 132 19.34 -14.32 -1.46
C ARG A 132 19.00 -13.30 -2.55
N GLN A 133 17.89 -13.52 -3.26
CA GLN A 133 17.34 -12.52 -4.15
C GLN A 133 16.53 -11.53 -3.33
N THR A 134 16.87 -10.25 -3.45
CA THR A 134 16.09 -9.18 -2.85
C THR A 134 14.96 -8.75 -3.79
N LEU A 135 13.80 -8.47 -3.21
CA LEU A 135 12.59 -8.10 -3.93
C LEU A 135 11.88 -6.97 -3.18
N GLN A 136 11.42 -5.95 -3.90
CA GLN A 136 10.52 -4.94 -3.36
C GLN A 136 9.10 -5.49 -3.22
N TRP A 137 8.30 -4.85 -2.37
CA TRP A 137 6.91 -5.25 -2.11
C TRP A 137 6.01 -5.28 -3.38
N ASN A 138 6.37 -4.52 -4.42
CA ASN A 138 5.63 -4.44 -5.69
C ASN A 138 6.20 -5.34 -6.80
N GLU A 139 7.27 -6.08 -6.52
CA GLU A 139 7.94 -6.97 -7.49
C GLU A 139 7.39 -8.41 -7.44
N PHE A 140 6.43 -8.70 -6.56
CA PHE A 140 5.70 -9.96 -6.51
C PHE A 140 4.17 -9.72 -6.51
N PRO A 141 3.37 -10.72 -6.95
CA PRO A 141 1.91 -10.59 -6.93
C PRO A 141 1.39 -10.38 -5.51
N LEU A 142 0.64 -9.30 -5.31
CA LEU A 142 0.19 -8.87 -3.99
C LEU A 142 -0.74 -9.88 -3.31
N GLU A 143 -1.48 -10.69 -4.06
CA GLU A 143 -2.25 -11.83 -3.52
C GLU A 143 -1.39 -12.87 -2.79
N ASN A 144 -0.08 -12.92 -3.08
CA ASN A 144 0.87 -13.79 -2.40
C ASN A 144 1.59 -13.09 -1.23
N LEU A 145 1.16 -11.88 -0.85
CA LEU A 145 1.82 -11.09 0.20
C LEU A 145 1.98 -11.88 1.49
N GLN A 146 0.93 -12.50 2.02
CA GLN A 146 1.00 -13.25 3.28
C GLN A 146 2.01 -14.40 3.20
N GLN A 147 2.02 -15.15 2.09
CA GLN A 147 2.97 -16.24 1.88
C GLN A 147 4.41 -15.73 1.75
N THR A 148 4.60 -14.61 1.07
CA THR A 148 5.90 -13.94 0.90
C THR A 148 6.43 -13.48 2.26
N LEU A 149 5.60 -12.80 3.06
CA LEU A 149 5.94 -12.36 4.42
C LEU A 149 6.23 -13.53 5.39
N ALA A 150 5.69 -14.73 5.12
CA ALA A 150 5.95 -15.93 5.92
C ALA A 150 7.29 -16.60 5.59
N THR A 151 7.76 -16.46 4.35
CA THR A 151 8.93 -17.19 3.82
C THR A 151 10.17 -16.31 3.65
N HIS A 152 10.00 -14.99 3.61
CA HIS A 152 11.08 -14.04 3.36
C HIS A 152 11.51 -13.30 4.63
N TRP A 153 12.70 -12.71 4.60
CA TRP A 153 13.23 -11.87 5.67
C TRP A 153 13.25 -10.40 5.28
N PRO A 154 13.07 -9.47 6.25
CA PRO A 154 13.05 -8.05 5.95
C PRO A 154 14.44 -7.51 5.64
N VAL A 155 14.52 -6.61 4.67
CA VAL A 155 15.75 -5.97 4.21
C VAL A 155 15.55 -4.45 4.15
N CYS A 156 16.52 -3.69 4.64
CA CYS A 156 16.47 -2.24 4.50
C CYS A 156 16.84 -1.81 3.08
N TRP A 157 16.28 -0.68 2.63
CA TRP A 157 16.51 -0.15 1.29
C TRP A 157 18.00 -0.11 0.89
N ASN A 158 18.88 0.38 1.77
CA ASN A 158 20.31 0.45 1.47
C ASN A 158 20.92 -0.93 1.21
N CYS A 159 20.50 -1.95 1.97
CA CYS A 159 20.96 -3.32 1.74
C CYS A 159 20.32 -3.91 0.47
N HIS A 160 19.05 -3.62 0.19
CA HIS A 160 18.41 -4.01 -1.07
C HIS A 160 19.17 -3.45 -2.27
N ILE A 161 19.41 -2.14 -2.31
CA ILE A 161 20.16 -1.48 -3.40
C ILE A 161 21.60 -1.98 -3.50
N ALA A 162 22.24 -2.29 -2.37
CA ALA A 162 23.57 -2.91 -2.42
C ALA A 162 23.50 -4.30 -3.07
N GLU A 163 22.54 -5.13 -2.68
CA GLU A 163 22.43 -6.51 -3.16
C GLU A 163 21.95 -6.62 -4.61
N THR A 164 21.15 -5.67 -5.10
CA THR A 164 20.76 -5.61 -6.52
C THR A 164 21.96 -5.38 -7.45
N PHE A 165 23.04 -4.77 -6.95
CA PHE A 165 24.30 -4.62 -7.69
C PHE A 165 25.30 -5.75 -7.37
N ARG A 166 25.46 -6.08 -6.08
CA ARG A 166 26.47 -7.05 -5.63
C ARG A 166 26.23 -8.45 -6.18
N ARG A 167 24.97 -8.88 -6.29
CA ARG A 167 24.64 -10.24 -6.74
C ARG A 167 24.90 -10.45 -8.23
N PRO A 168 24.53 -9.54 -9.15
CA PRO A 168 24.86 -9.69 -10.57
C PRO A 168 26.33 -9.41 -10.91
N HIS A 169 27.02 -8.57 -10.12
CA HIS A 169 28.39 -8.11 -10.40
C HIS A 169 29.36 -8.34 -9.22
N PRO A 170 29.51 -9.57 -8.70
CA PRO A 170 30.36 -9.83 -7.54
C PRO A 170 31.84 -9.47 -7.77
N GLU A 171 32.31 -9.51 -9.01
CA GLU A 171 33.68 -9.17 -9.41
C GLU A 171 33.99 -7.67 -9.27
N GLN A 172 32.97 -6.81 -9.24
CA GLN A 172 33.10 -5.36 -9.13
C GLN A 172 32.97 -4.86 -7.68
N VAL A 173 32.83 -5.78 -6.73
CA VAL A 173 32.59 -5.48 -5.32
C VAL A 173 33.84 -5.78 -4.53
N THR A 174 34.36 -4.78 -3.84
CA THR A 174 35.44 -4.97 -2.85
C THR A 174 34.86 -4.92 -1.45
N ASP A 175 35.03 -6.00 -0.68
CA ASP A 175 34.69 -6.01 0.74
C ASP A 175 35.73 -5.24 1.55
N ARG A 176 35.25 -4.35 2.43
CA ARG A 176 36.12 -3.77 3.46
C ARG A 176 36.38 -4.85 4.51
N PRO A 177 37.64 -5.08 4.93
CA PRO A 177 37.93 -6.00 6.01
C PRO A 177 37.24 -5.55 7.32
N PRO A 178 36.77 -6.50 8.15
CA PRO A 178 36.17 -6.17 9.44
C PRO A 178 37.16 -5.38 10.29
N GLN A 179 36.68 -4.30 10.92
CA GLN A 179 37.45 -3.48 11.88
C GLN A 179 37.41 -4.10 13.27
#